data_AF-A0A454CNU3-F1
#
_entry.id   AF-A0A454CNU3-F1
#
_cell.length_a   1.000
_cell.length_b   1.000
_cell.length_c   1.000
_cell.angle_alpha   90.00
_cell.angle_beta   90.00
_cell.angle_gamma   90.00
#
_symmetry.space_group_name_H-M   'P 1'
#
loop_
_entity.id
_entity.type
_entity.pdbx_description
1 polymer ?
#
loop_
_entity_poly.entity_id
_entity_poly.type
_entity_poly.pdbx_seq_one_letter_code
_entity_poly.pdbx_strand_id
1 'polypeptide(L)'
;MDDLIKAFEWLEPVLQPVSADQPTGVDPREDVSPQSAYYRLKDHRMAARNTERNAIIEEESILSHTNLWRVFIDEVPEVLTSQSKDLELVAWLIEALTRIYGFRGMGIGYEIASHFIDHFWEQLHPMPDEDGIETRISAIIGLNGIESEGTLIFPLASIPLTDMGVEQAYAFWEYQQAIELERLDEDKRRYKVEQGAVELSKISDTVKSTSDEFYRTLNTDLEFGIRAFNQFSQKLDDAVGDVTPSSYISKKLDSIHSALKHLLGDRFQAPKEVIEEADMESNEPTTVTSQSANNSELLITNMQSREQAIEQLQKVADFFRESEPHSPVS
;
A
#
# COMPACT_ATOMS: atom_id res chain seq x y z
N MET A 1 9.65 -6.90 11.56
CA MET A 1 10.33 -7.11 10.25
C MET A 1 10.34 -8.58 9.89
N ASP A 2 10.80 -9.47 10.79
CA ASP A 2 10.81 -10.94 10.58
C ASP A 2 9.46 -11.57 10.20
N ASP A 3 8.35 -11.15 10.80
CA ASP A 3 7.03 -11.73 10.49
C ASP A 3 6.52 -11.33 9.10
N LEU A 4 6.88 -10.14 8.61
CA LEU A 4 6.56 -9.70 7.24
C LEU A 4 7.43 -10.40 6.20
N ILE A 5 8.72 -10.60 6.50
CA ILE A 5 9.61 -11.37 5.61
C ILE A 5 9.08 -12.79 5.46
N LYS A 6 8.74 -13.45 6.58
CA LYS A 6 8.11 -14.79 6.58
C LYS A 6 6.79 -14.82 5.82
N ALA A 7 5.98 -13.76 5.92
CA ALA A 7 4.69 -13.70 5.23
C ALA A 7 4.78 -13.75 3.70
N PHE A 8 5.95 -13.38 3.12
CA PHE A 8 6.16 -13.26 1.68
C PHE A 8 7.34 -14.10 1.15
N GLU A 9 7.79 -15.13 1.88
CA GLU A 9 8.87 -16.03 1.43
C GLU A 9 8.59 -16.70 0.08
N TRP A 10 7.31 -16.84 -0.29
CA TRP A 10 6.84 -17.39 -1.56
C TRP A 10 6.93 -16.41 -2.74
N LEU A 11 7.24 -15.13 -2.51
CA LEU A 11 7.21 -14.10 -3.55
C LEU A 11 8.22 -14.37 -4.66
N GLU A 12 9.48 -14.61 -4.32
CA GLU A 12 10.53 -14.84 -5.32
C GLU A 12 10.25 -16.07 -6.21
N PRO A 13 9.85 -17.23 -5.67
CA PRO A 13 9.37 -18.36 -6.47
C PRO A 13 8.22 -18.03 -7.43
N VAL A 14 7.25 -17.22 -6.98
CA VAL A 14 6.09 -16.81 -7.80
C VAL A 14 6.52 -16.02 -9.04
N LEU A 15 7.62 -15.27 -8.99
CA LEU A 15 8.11 -14.48 -10.13
C LEU A 15 8.84 -15.32 -11.19
N GLN A 16 9.34 -16.50 -10.82
CA GLN A 16 10.07 -17.36 -11.76
C GLN A 16 9.13 -18.04 -12.78
N PRO A 17 9.57 -18.34 -14.02
CA PRO A 17 8.78 -19.13 -14.96
C PRO A 17 8.35 -20.47 -14.35
N VAL A 18 7.14 -20.96 -14.68
CA VAL A 18 6.65 -22.29 -14.21
C VAL A 18 7.60 -23.40 -14.65
N SER A 19 8.06 -23.34 -15.90
CA SER A 19 9.10 -24.22 -16.44
C SER A 19 9.80 -23.58 -17.64
N ALA A 20 10.91 -24.17 -18.10
CA ALA A 20 11.62 -23.69 -19.28
C ALA A 20 10.80 -23.83 -20.57
N ASP A 21 10.00 -24.89 -20.70
CA ASP A 21 9.22 -25.19 -21.90
C ASP A 21 7.83 -24.54 -21.89
N GLN A 22 7.27 -24.30 -20.70
CA GLN A 22 5.99 -23.64 -20.48
C GLN A 22 6.14 -22.57 -19.38
N PRO A 23 6.63 -21.37 -19.72
CA PRO A 23 6.91 -20.31 -18.75
C PRO A 23 5.68 -19.87 -17.95
N THR A 24 4.50 -19.93 -18.55
CA THR A 24 3.22 -19.56 -17.91
C THR A 24 2.37 -20.75 -17.48
N GLY A 25 2.83 -21.98 -17.73
CA GLY A 25 2.09 -23.19 -17.43
C GLY A 25 0.75 -23.29 -18.18
N VAL A 26 -0.25 -23.91 -17.55
CA VAL A 26 -1.55 -24.22 -18.18
C VAL A 26 -2.65 -23.26 -17.73
N ASP A 27 -3.70 -23.08 -18.54
CA ASP A 27 -4.86 -22.29 -18.13
C ASP A 27 -5.61 -23.05 -17.01
N PRO A 28 -5.75 -22.46 -15.80
CA PRO A 28 -6.37 -23.14 -14.68
C PRO A 28 -7.86 -23.45 -14.92
N ARG A 29 -8.50 -22.84 -15.92
CA ARG A 29 -9.89 -23.10 -16.32
C ARG A 29 -10.06 -24.41 -17.09
N GLU A 30 -8.99 -24.96 -17.66
CA GLU A 30 -9.04 -26.24 -18.39
C GLU A 30 -9.18 -27.44 -17.43
N ASP A 31 -8.75 -27.30 -16.17
CA ASP A 31 -9.00 -28.30 -15.14
C ASP A 31 -10.44 -28.20 -14.64
N VAL A 32 -11.33 -28.95 -15.28
CA VAL A 32 -12.74 -29.13 -14.89
C VAL A 32 -12.94 -30.32 -13.93
N SER A 33 -11.86 -30.87 -13.36
CA SER A 33 -11.96 -31.97 -12.41
C SER A 33 -12.57 -31.51 -11.08
N PRO A 34 -13.15 -32.42 -10.28
CA PRO A 34 -13.60 -32.10 -8.92
C PRO A 34 -12.47 -31.63 -7.99
N GLN A 35 -11.20 -31.77 -8.38
CA GLN A 35 -10.02 -31.35 -7.62
C GLN A 35 -9.48 -29.99 -8.07
N SER A 36 -10.10 -29.35 -9.06
CA SER A 36 -9.67 -28.06 -9.60
C SER A 36 -9.54 -27.00 -8.52
N ALA A 37 -8.30 -26.53 -8.33
CA ALA A 37 -8.01 -25.43 -7.41
C ALA A 37 -8.76 -24.17 -7.83
N TYR A 38 -8.87 -23.90 -9.14
CA TYR A 38 -9.53 -22.71 -9.68
C TYR A 38 -11.02 -22.66 -9.33
N TYR A 39 -11.80 -23.70 -9.65
CA TYR A 39 -13.24 -23.69 -9.37
C TYR A 39 -13.51 -23.67 -7.88
N ARG A 40 -12.72 -24.40 -7.08
CA ARG A 40 -12.81 -24.36 -5.62
C ARG A 40 -12.55 -22.95 -5.08
N LEU A 41 -11.45 -22.30 -5.48
CA LEU A 41 -11.11 -20.94 -5.02
C LEU A 41 -12.13 -19.90 -5.52
N LYS A 42 -12.68 -20.06 -6.72
CA LYS A 42 -13.75 -19.22 -7.25
C LYS A 42 -15.01 -19.27 -6.38
N ASP A 43 -15.42 -20.46 -5.96
CA ASP A 43 -16.55 -20.64 -5.05
C ASP A 43 -16.26 -20.02 -3.66
N HIS A 44 -15.04 -20.20 -3.14
CA HIS A 44 -14.62 -19.57 -1.88
C HIS A 44 -14.66 -18.04 -1.97
N ARG A 45 -14.19 -17.46 -3.09
CA ARG A 45 -14.22 -16.02 -3.31
C ARG A 45 -15.66 -15.50 -3.34
N MET A 46 -16.54 -16.21 -4.04
CA MET A 46 -17.96 -15.85 -4.10
C MET A 46 -18.60 -15.90 -2.70
N ALA A 47 -18.32 -16.93 -1.91
CA ALA A 47 -18.81 -17.06 -0.54
C ALA A 47 -18.28 -15.93 0.35
N ALA A 48 -16.97 -15.66 0.34
CA ALA A 48 -16.35 -14.59 1.13
C ALA A 48 -16.96 -13.22 0.81
N ARG A 49 -17.10 -12.89 -0.47
CA ARG A 49 -17.72 -11.63 -0.91
C ARG A 49 -19.20 -11.52 -0.52
N ASN A 50 -19.95 -12.62 -0.58
CA ASN A 50 -21.34 -12.63 -0.14
C ASN A 50 -21.45 -12.38 1.37
N THR A 51 -20.56 -12.98 2.17
CA THR A 51 -20.49 -12.74 3.61
C THR A 51 -20.14 -11.29 3.92
N GLU A 52 -19.12 -10.72 3.29
CA GLU A 52 -18.75 -9.30 3.49
C GLU A 52 -19.89 -8.34 3.11
N ARG A 53 -20.61 -8.62 2.01
CA ARG A 53 -21.77 -7.80 1.63
C ARG A 53 -22.88 -7.84 2.68
N ASN A 54 -23.12 -9.00 3.30
CA ASN A 54 -24.09 -9.12 4.38
C ASN A 54 -23.62 -8.38 5.63
N ALA A 55 -22.35 -8.50 6.00
CA ALA A 55 -21.74 -7.77 7.12
C ALA A 55 -21.93 -6.24 6.96
N ILE A 56 -21.72 -5.70 5.76
CA ILE A 56 -21.95 -4.27 5.49
C ILE A 56 -23.41 -3.86 5.72
N ILE A 57 -24.38 -4.70 5.34
CA ILE A 57 -25.81 -4.46 5.55
C ILE A 57 -26.16 -4.51 7.04
N GLU A 58 -25.50 -5.37 7.79
CA GLU A 58 -25.66 -5.56 9.23
C GLU A 58 -24.81 -4.57 10.06
N GLU A 59 -24.14 -3.62 9.40
CA GLU A 59 -23.23 -2.63 10.00
C GLU A 59 -22.05 -3.26 10.78
N GLU A 60 -21.65 -4.47 10.39
CA GLU A 60 -20.51 -5.20 10.93
C GLU A 60 -19.21 -4.91 10.15
N SER A 61 -18.09 -4.89 10.85
CA SER A 61 -16.78 -4.71 10.22
C SER A 61 -16.39 -5.91 9.36
N ILE A 62 -16.05 -5.67 8.09
CA ILE A 62 -15.55 -6.73 7.19
C ILE A 62 -14.21 -7.33 7.67
N LEU A 63 -13.48 -6.63 8.54
CA LEU A 63 -12.22 -7.13 9.10
C LEU A 63 -12.41 -8.39 9.96
N SER A 64 -13.60 -8.57 10.54
CA SER A 64 -13.98 -9.78 11.28
C SER A 64 -14.06 -11.04 10.39
N HIS A 65 -14.10 -10.85 9.06
CA HIS A 65 -14.22 -11.90 8.06
C HIS A 65 -12.94 -12.11 7.24
N THR A 66 -11.82 -11.50 7.65
CA THR A 66 -10.51 -11.60 6.96
C THR A 66 -9.99 -13.03 6.86
N ASN A 67 -10.35 -13.91 7.80
CA ASN A 67 -10.01 -15.32 7.78
C ASN A 67 -10.53 -16.07 6.54
N LEU A 68 -11.65 -15.62 5.95
CA LEU A 68 -12.20 -16.21 4.73
C LEU A 68 -11.27 -16.03 3.52
N TRP A 69 -10.37 -15.05 3.58
CA TRP A 69 -9.43 -14.72 2.52
C TRP A 69 -8.07 -15.40 2.69
N ARG A 70 -7.80 -15.99 3.85
CA ARG A 70 -6.50 -16.63 4.16
C ARG A 70 -6.15 -17.73 3.15
N VAL A 71 -7.16 -18.47 2.67
CA VAL A 71 -7.01 -19.55 1.68
C VAL A 71 -6.31 -19.08 0.40
N PHE A 72 -6.53 -17.84 -0.03
CA PHE A 72 -5.87 -17.34 -1.25
C PHE A 72 -4.39 -17.10 -1.02
N ILE A 73 -3.99 -16.65 0.17
CA ILE A 73 -2.58 -16.46 0.52
C ILE A 73 -1.88 -17.81 0.69
N ASP A 74 -2.61 -18.82 1.18
CA ASP A 74 -2.04 -20.15 1.42
C ASP A 74 -1.94 -20.98 0.14
N GLU A 75 -2.87 -20.84 -0.81
CA GLU A 75 -2.94 -21.71 -2.00
C GLU A 75 -2.54 -21.02 -3.32
N VAL A 76 -2.88 -19.74 -3.53
CA VAL A 76 -2.63 -19.09 -4.83
C VAL A 76 -1.14 -18.99 -5.14
N PRO A 77 -0.23 -18.62 -4.22
CA PRO A 77 1.21 -18.61 -4.50
C PRO A 77 1.76 -19.93 -5.01
N GLU A 78 1.27 -21.06 -4.49
CA GLU A 78 1.71 -22.39 -4.94
C GLU A 78 1.24 -22.67 -6.38
N VAL A 79 -0.02 -22.32 -6.70
CA VAL A 79 -0.54 -22.43 -8.07
C VAL A 79 0.25 -21.52 -9.02
N LEU A 80 0.52 -20.28 -8.60
CA LEU A 80 1.29 -19.31 -9.39
C LEU A 80 2.73 -19.76 -9.61
N THR A 81 3.34 -20.45 -8.65
CA THR A 81 4.70 -20.96 -8.76
C THR A 81 4.80 -22.18 -9.67
N SER A 82 3.91 -23.16 -9.47
CA SER A 82 4.09 -24.51 -10.00
C SER A 82 3.19 -24.88 -11.17
N GLN A 83 2.11 -24.13 -11.43
CA GLN A 83 1.06 -24.56 -12.36
C GLN A 83 0.69 -23.50 -13.39
N SER A 84 0.49 -22.24 -13.00
CA SER A 84 -0.05 -21.24 -13.92
C SER A 84 0.29 -19.80 -13.56
N LYS A 85 0.76 -19.02 -14.52
CA LYS A 85 0.79 -17.55 -14.41
C LYS A 85 -0.55 -17.02 -14.89
N ASP A 86 -1.39 -16.56 -13.98
CA ASP A 86 -2.78 -16.16 -14.26
C ASP A 86 -3.18 -14.86 -13.55
N LEU A 87 -3.71 -13.88 -14.30
CA LEU A 87 -4.12 -12.57 -13.78
C LEU A 87 -5.40 -12.61 -12.92
N GLU A 88 -6.31 -13.56 -13.14
CA GLU A 88 -7.50 -13.72 -12.30
C GLU A 88 -7.11 -14.25 -10.92
N LEU A 89 -6.19 -15.22 -10.85
CA LEU A 89 -5.61 -15.69 -9.59
C LEU A 89 -4.85 -14.57 -8.86
N VAL A 90 -4.04 -13.78 -9.58
CA VAL A 90 -3.36 -12.61 -9.01
C VAL A 90 -4.37 -11.58 -8.49
N ALA A 91 -5.49 -11.34 -9.18
CA ALA A 91 -6.53 -10.44 -8.70
C ALA A 91 -7.14 -10.91 -7.36
N TRP A 92 -7.39 -12.22 -7.20
CA TRP A 92 -7.88 -12.78 -5.95
C TRP A 92 -6.84 -12.70 -4.82
N LEU A 93 -5.57 -12.92 -5.15
CA LEU A 93 -4.47 -12.76 -4.21
C LEU A 93 -4.35 -11.30 -3.75
N ILE A 94 -4.45 -10.31 -4.65
CA ILE A 94 -4.48 -8.88 -4.29
C ILE A 94 -5.60 -8.58 -3.29
N GLU A 95 -6.80 -9.11 -3.53
CA GLU A 95 -7.94 -8.91 -2.62
C GLU A 95 -7.65 -9.46 -1.21
N ALA A 96 -7.06 -10.65 -1.13
CA ALA A 96 -6.72 -11.28 0.14
C ALA A 96 -5.58 -10.56 0.86
N LEU A 97 -4.50 -10.25 0.14
CA LEU A 97 -3.35 -9.52 0.64
C LEU A 97 -3.74 -8.14 1.17
N THR A 98 -4.64 -7.43 0.49
CA THR A 98 -5.14 -6.11 0.92
C THR A 98 -5.88 -6.20 2.26
N ARG A 99 -6.68 -7.26 2.46
CA ARG A 99 -7.46 -7.46 3.68
C ARG A 99 -6.62 -7.89 4.87
N ILE A 100 -5.59 -8.70 4.64
CA ILE A 100 -4.79 -9.32 5.70
C ILE A 100 -3.52 -8.51 6.01
N TYR A 101 -2.89 -7.91 4.99
CA TYR A 101 -1.63 -7.19 5.11
C TYR A 101 -1.71 -5.72 4.66
N GLY A 102 -2.92 -5.17 4.49
CA GLY A 102 -3.14 -3.76 4.20
C GLY A 102 -2.47 -3.29 2.91
N PHE A 103 -1.97 -2.04 2.92
CA PHE A 103 -1.33 -1.43 1.74
C PHE A 103 -0.05 -2.15 1.30
N ARG A 104 0.69 -2.75 2.24
CA ARG A 104 1.86 -3.58 1.92
C ARG A 104 1.47 -4.78 1.06
N GLY A 105 0.45 -5.51 1.50
CA GLY A 105 -0.07 -6.66 0.77
C GLY A 105 -0.61 -6.27 -0.60
N MET A 106 -1.39 -5.18 -0.67
CA MET A 106 -1.87 -4.64 -1.95
C MET A 106 -0.70 -4.36 -2.92
N GLY A 107 0.34 -3.67 -2.45
CA GLY A 107 1.50 -3.33 -3.26
C GLY A 107 2.23 -4.57 -3.80
N ILE A 108 2.45 -5.58 -2.96
CA ILE A 108 3.08 -6.85 -3.38
C ILE A 108 2.27 -7.54 -4.48
N GLY A 109 0.94 -7.60 -4.32
CA GLY A 109 0.07 -8.18 -5.35
C GLY A 109 0.16 -7.44 -6.70
N TYR A 110 0.24 -6.10 -6.68
CA TYR A 110 0.42 -5.31 -7.90
C TYR A 110 1.85 -5.39 -8.48
N GLU A 111 2.89 -5.63 -7.66
CA GLU A 111 4.23 -5.95 -8.17
C GLU A 111 4.24 -7.30 -8.91
N ILE A 112 3.55 -8.32 -8.40
CA ILE A 112 3.38 -9.60 -9.10
C ILE A 112 2.66 -9.40 -10.43
N ALA A 113 1.53 -8.68 -10.44
CA ALA A 113 0.80 -8.37 -11.67
C ALA A 113 1.69 -7.63 -12.69
N SER A 114 2.43 -6.62 -12.21
CA SER A 114 3.40 -5.86 -13.01
C SER A 114 4.52 -6.72 -13.57
N HIS A 115 5.02 -7.69 -12.80
CA HIS A 115 6.06 -8.60 -13.26
C HIS A 115 5.54 -9.53 -14.34
N PHE A 116 4.34 -10.08 -14.14
CA PHE A 116 3.71 -11.00 -15.08
C PHE A 116 3.40 -10.33 -16.41
N ILE A 117 2.91 -9.09 -16.38
CA ILE A 117 2.69 -8.31 -17.60
C ILE A 117 4.02 -8.07 -18.32
N ASP A 118 5.09 -7.67 -17.64
CA ASP A 118 6.37 -7.41 -18.32
C ASP A 118 7.01 -8.66 -18.94
N HIS A 119 6.97 -9.80 -18.23
CA HIS A 119 7.79 -10.96 -18.57
C HIS A 119 7.01 -12.08 -19.25
N PHE A 120 5.69 -12.13 -19.07
CA PHE A 120 4.87 -13.27 -19.47
C PHE A 120 3.69 -12.90 -20.38
N TRP A 121 3.48 -11.62 -20.73
CA TRP A 121 2.27 -11.16 -21.42
C TRP A 121 1.86 -11.94 -22.67
N GLU A 122 2.81 -12.45 -23.48
CA GLU A 122 2.45 -13.20 -24.68
C GLU A 122 1.69 -14.50 -24.39
N GLN A 123 1.93 -15.12 -23.23
CA GLN A 123 1.39 -16.43 -22.85
C GLN A 123 0.65 -16.39 -21.50
N LEU A 124 0.47 -15.21 -20.92
CA LEU A 124 -0.13 -15.00 -19.61
C LEU A 124 -1.62 -15.35 -19.62
N HIS A 125 -2.08 -16.12 -18.65
CA HIS A 125 -3.48 -16.50 -18.53
C HIS A 125 -4.32 -15.41 -17.82
N PRO A 126 -5.63 -15.31 -18.10
CA PRO A 126 -6.31 -15.95 -19.23
C PRO A 126 -5.85 -15.38 -20.57
N MET A 127 -5.93 -16.18 -21.63
CA MET A 127 -5.77 -15.69 -22.99
C MET A 127 -7.04 -14.97 -23.47
N PRO A 128 -6.94 -14.01 -24.41
CA PRO A 128 -8.12 -13.41 -25.05
C PRO A 128 -9.05 -14.47 -25.64
N ASP A 129 -10.36 -14.31 -25.44
CA ASP A 129 -11.39 -15.12 -26.09
C ASP A 129 -12.06 -14.36 -27.27
N GLU A 130 -13.29 -14.71 -27.65
CA GLU A 130 -14.04 -14.07 -28.74
C GLU A 130 -14.31 -12.58 -28.50
N ASP A 131 -14.37 -12.15 -27.23
CA ASP A 131 -14.55 -10.76 -26.82
C ASP A 131 -13.20 -10.02 -26.65
N GLY A 132 -12.09 -10.71 -26.90
CA GLY A 132 -10.77 -10.12 -27.07
C GLY A 132 -10.09 -9.70 -25.77
N ILE A 133 -9.45 -8.53 -25.78
CA ILE A 133 -8.59 -8.09 -24.67
C ILE A 133 -9.39 -7.78 -23.40
N GLU A 134 -10.66 -7.41 -23.53
CA GLU A 134 -11.52 -7.02 -22.41
C GLU A 134 -11.72 -8.17 -21.43
N THR A 135 -11.96 -9.39 -21.93
CA THR A 135 -12.16 -10.59 -21.10
C THR A 135 -10.85 -11.03 -20.44
N ARG A 136 -9.72 -10.92 -21.15
CA ARG A 136 -8.38 -11.21 -20.63
C ARG A 136 -8.05 -10.44 -19.34
N ILE A 137 -8.37 -9.16 -19.32
CA ILE A 137 -8.01 -8.25 -18.21
C ILE A 137 -9.18 -8.00 -17.24
N SER A 138 -10.35 -8.60 -17.49
CA SER A 138 -11.59 -8.35 -16.76
C SER A 138 -11.45 -8.49 -15.24
N ALA A 139 -10.76 -9.54 -14.77
CA ALA A 139 -10.59 -9.81 -13.35
C ALA A 139 -9.73 -8.76 -12.65
N ILE A 140 -8.61 -8.35 -13.26
CA ILE A 140 -7.68 -7.39 -12.66
C ILE A 140 -8.23 -5.95 -12.73
N ILE A 141 -8.90 -5.58 -13.83
CA ILE A 141 -9.60 -4.29 -13.94
C ILE A 141 -10.83 -4.25 -13.04
N GLY A 142 -11.50 -5.38 -12.82
CA GLY A 142 -12.64 -5.50 -11.91
C GLY A 142 -12.33 -5.13 -10.46
N LEU A 143 -11.06 -5.14 -10.04
CA LEU A 143 -10.63 -4.62 -8.75
C LEU A 143 -10.85 -3.11 -8.63
N ASN A 144 -10.55 -2.37 -9.71
CA ASN A 144 -10.80 -0.94 -9.82
C ASN A 144 -12.29 -0.66 -10.11
N GLY A 145 -12.87 -1.44 -11.01
CA GLY A 145 -14.20 -1.21 -11.56
C GLY A 145 -14.17 -0.36 -12.84
N ILE A 146 -15.26 -0.42 -13.61
CA ILE A 146 -15.37 0.27 -14.91
C ILE A 146 -16.45 1.35 -14.81
N GLU A 147 -17.72 0.96 -14.76
CA GLU A 147 -18.85 1.89 -14.63
C GLU A 147 -19.15 2.26 -13.17
N SER A 148 -18.75 1.41 -12.23
CA SER A 148 -18.95 1.57 -10.79
C SER A 148 -17.72 1.11 -10.02
N GLU A 149 -17.69 1.37 -8.70
CA GLU A 149 -16.59 0.95 -7.84
C GLU A 149 -16.36 -0.56 -7.89
N GLY A 150 -15.09 -0.95 -8.09
CA GLY A 150 -14.67 -2.33 -8.13
C GLY A 150 -14.54 -2.98 -6.76
N THR A 151 -14.15 -4.26 -6.78
CA THR A 151 -14.18 -5.10 -5.58
C THR A 151 -13.14 -4.73 -4.52
N LEU A 152 -12.11 -3.95 -4.89
CA LEU A 152 -11.03 -3.55 -3.99
C LEU A 152 -11.31 -2.22 -3.26
N ILE A 153 -12.28 -1.42 -3.72
CA ILE A 153 -12.48 -0.05 -3.23
C ILE A 153 -12.87 0.02 -1.76
N PHE A 154 -13.85 -0.79 -1.34
CA PHE A 154 -14.26 -0.84 0.06
C PHE A 154 -13.24 -1.53 0.98
N PRO A 155 -12.58 -2.64 0.57
CA PRO A 155 -11.44 -3.19 1.30
C PRO A 155 -10.33 -2.17 1.57
N LEU A 156 -9.98 -1.34 0.59
CA LEU A 156 -8.99 -0.26 0.80
C LEU A 156 -9.46 0.76 1.84
N ALA A 157 -10.74 1.12 1.80
CA ALA A 157 -11.32 2.02 2.79
C ALA A 157 -11.36 1.42 4.20
N SER A 158 -11.30 0.10 4.31
CA SER A 158 -11.39 -0.67 5.56
C SER A 158 -10.03 -0.96 6.20
N ILE A 159 -8.91 -0.59 5.57
CA ILE A 159 -7.58 -0.72 6.18
C ILE A 159 -7.50 0.23 7.38
N PRO A 160 -7.15 -0.25 8.59
CA PRO A 160 -7.03 0.59 9.78
C PRO A 160 -6.03 1.73 9.57
N LEU A 161 -6.46 2.95 9.89
CA LEU A 161 -5.63 4.16 9.93
C LEU A 161 -5.12 4.47 11.33
N THR A 162 -5.56 3.73 12.34
CA THR A 162 -5.04 3.81 13.72
C THR A 162 -4.69 2.41 14.21
N ASP A 163 -3.87 2.33 15.25
CA ASP A 163 -3.73 1.09 16.00
C ASP A 163 -5.00 0.84 16.84
N MET A 164 -5.06 -0.31 17.51
CA MET A 164 -6.11 -0.62 18.46
C MET A 164 -6.14 0.39 19.61
N GLY A 165 -7.16 1.24 19.61
CA GLY A 165 -7.47 2.14 20.72
C GLY A 165 -8.15 1.41 21.89
N VAL A 166 -8.84 2.19 22.71
CA VAL A 166 -9.60 1.65 23.86
C VAL A 166 -10.80 0.82 23.39
N GLU A 167 -11.49 1.26 22.33
CA GLU A 167 -12.69 0.60 21.80
C GLU A 167 -12.35 -0.23 20.56
N GLN A 168 -11.70 0.39 19.57
CA GLN A 168 -11.38 -0.22 18.28
C GLN A 168 -10.26 0.55 17.58
N ALA A 169 -9.74 -0.03 16.50
CA ALA A 169 -9.04 0.73 15.47
C ALA A 169 -10.05 1.39 14.52
N TYR A 170 -9.66 2.50 13.88
CA TYR A 170 -10.51 3.22 12.93
C TYR A 170 -9.87 3.23 11.55
N ALA A 171 -10.67 2.93 10.53
CA ALA A 171 -10.29 2.95 9.13
C ALA A 171 -10.81 4.21 8.41
N PHE A 172 -10.50 4.32 7.12
CA PHE A 172 -10.84 5.48 6.32
C PHE A 172 -12.35 5.71 6.19
N TRP A 173 -13.15 4.64 6.04
CA TRP A 173 -14.61 4.77 5.91
C TRP A 173 -15.26 5.36 7.18
N GLU A 174 -14.80 4.96 8.39
CA GLU A 174 -15.28 5.56 9.65
C GLU A 174 -14.88 7.03 9.76
N TYR A 175 -13.65 7.36 9.37
CA TYR A 175 -13.20 8.74 9.31
C TYR A 175 -14.06 9.59 8.37
N GLN A 176 -14.40 9.09 7.18
CA GLN A 176 -15.30 9.80 6.25
C GLN A 176 -16.68 10.03 6.87
N GLN A 177 -17.26 9.00 7.49
CA GLN A 177 -18.56 9.14 8.18
C GLN A 177 -18.51 10.14 9.33
N ALA A 178 -17.44 10.15 10.13
CA ALA A 178 -17.25 11.10 11.20
C ALA A 178 -17.18 12.55 10.69
N ILE A 179 -16.48 12.79 9.56
CA ILE A 179 -16.42 14.11 8.91
C ILE A 179 -17.80 14.53 8.36
N GLU A 180 -18.56 13.59 7.80
CA GLU A 180 -19.94 13.88 7.34
C GLU A 180 -20.87 14.20 8.51
N LEU A 181 -20.70 13.51 9.64
CA LEU A 181 -21.46 13.71 10.87
C LEU A 181 -21.25 15.12 11.44
N GLU A 182 -20.05 15.68 11.35
CA GLU A 182 -19.75 17.06 11.78
C GLU A 182 -20.49 18.12 10.95
N ARG A 183 -20.82 17.82 9.69
CA ARG A 183 -21.54 18.74 8.78
C ARG A 183 -23.05 18.79 9.04
N LEU A 184 -23.59 17.88 9.84
CA LEU A 184 -25.01 17.86 10.20
C LEU A 184 -25.34 18.94 11.23
N ASP A 185 -26.61 19.31 11.31
CA ASP A 185 -27.13 20.10 12.43
C ASP A 185 -27.09 19.30 13.75
N GLU A 186 -27.11 20.01 14.88
CA GLU A 186 -26.93 19.44 16.22
C GLU A 186 -27.93 18.32 16.53
N ASP A 187 -29.20 18.48 16.14
CA ASP A 187 -30.25 17.50 16.43
C ASP A 187 -30.03 16.22 15.65
N LYS A 188 -29.75 16.32 14.34
CA LYS A 188 -29.44 15.14 13.51
C LYS A 188 -28.14 14.47 13.93
N ARG A 189 -27.13 15.24 14.31
CA ARG A 189 -25.85 14.70 14.78
C ARG A 189 -26.07 13.86 16.04
N ARG A 190 -26.73 14.42 17.05
CA ARG A 190 -27.05 13.70 18.30
C ARG A 190 -27.84 12.42 18.04
N TYR A 191 -28.87 12.49 17.18
CA TYR A 191 -29.64 11.30 16.81
C TYR A 191 -28.77 10.20 16.19
N LYS A 192 -27.86 10.55 15.25
CA LYS A 192 -26.96 9.55 14.65
C LYS A 192 -25.96 8.97 15.65
N VAL A 193 -25.42 9.80 16.56
CA VAL A 193 -24.53 9.33 17.63
C VAL A 193 -25.26 8.37 18.57
N GLU A 194 -26.53 8.64 18.92
CA GLU A 194 -27.37 7.73 19.71
C GLU A 194 -27.63 6.38 19.00
N GLN A 195 -27.56 6.34 17.67
CA GLN A 195 -27.62 5.11 16.87
C GLN A 195 -26.26 4.41 16.71
N GLY A 196 -25.19 4.94 17.31
CA GLY A 196 -23.86 4.31 17.28
C GLY A 196 -22.89 4.89 16.26
N ALA A 197 -23.22 6.02 15.60
CA ALA A 197 -22.27 6.67 14.69
C ALA A 197 -21.00 7.11 15.42
N VAL A 198 -19.83 6.84 14.81
CA VAL A 198 -18.53 7.21 15.35
C VAL A 198 -18.30 8.73 15.22
N GLU A 199 -17.95 9.37 16.33
CA GLU A 199 -17.58 10.79 16.37
C GLU A 199 -16.10 11.01 16.05
N LEU A 200 -15.76 12.14 15.42
CA LEU A 200 -14.38 12.47 15.07
C LEU A 200 -13.46 12.61 16.30
N SER A 201 -14.02 12.99 17.46
CA SER A 201 -13.31 13.06 18.73
C SER A 201 -12.71 11.71 19.15
N LYS A 202 -13.46 10.61 19.00
CA LYS A 202 -12.99 9.25 19.31
C LYS A 202 -11.82 8.82 18.43
N ILE A 203 -11.91 9.14 17.14
CA ILE A 203 -10.83 8.88 16.17
C ILE A 203 -9.60 9.72 16.56
N SER A 204 -9.80 11.01 16.85
CA SER A 204 -8.72 11.93 17.23
C SER A 204 -8.01 11.49 18.52
N ASP A 205 -8.72 10.96 19.49
CA ASP A 205 -8.13 10.44 20.73
C ASP A 205 -7.35 9.13 20.51
N THR A 206 -7.83 8.29 19.59
CA THR A 206 -7.11 7.08 19.17
C THR A 206 -5.85 7.43 18.38
N VAL A 207 -5.90 8.46 17.54
CA VAL A 207 -4.71 8.98 16.85
C VAL A 207 -3.64 9.44 17.84
N LYS A 208 -4.02 10.14 18.92
CA LYS A 208 -3.06 10.59 19.96
C LYS A 208 -2.36 9.45 20.68
N SER A 209 -3.03 8.30 20.84
CA SER A 209 -2.47 7.12 21.51
C SER A 209 -1.77 6.14 20.56
N THR A 210 -2.04 6.23 19.25
CA THR A 210 -1.37 5.43 18.23
C THR A 210 0.11 5.84 18.12
N SER A 211 1.01 4.86 18.10
CA SER A 211 2.46 5.09 18.09
C SER A 211 2.96 5.71 16.78
N ASP A 212 4.06 6.47 16.85
CA ASP A 212 4.71 7.00 15.65
C ASP A 212 5.24 5.87 14.74
N GLU A 213 5.64 4.75 15.32
CA GLU A 213 6.13 3.59 14.55
C GLU A 213 5.05 2.97 13.68
N PHE A 214 3.83 2.86 14.21
CA PHE A 214 2.66 2.46 13.43
C PHE A 214 2.48 3.39 12.23
N TYR A 215 2.52 4.71 12.44
CA TYR A 215 2.32 5.69 11.36
C TYR A 215 3.46 5.72 10.34
N ARG A 216 4.71 5.54 10.76
CA ARG A 216 5.86 5.40 9.83
C ARG A 216 5.68 4.18 8.94
N THR A 217 5.28 3.05 9.51
CA THR A 217 5.03 1.81 8.77
C THR A 217 3.85 2.00 7.82
N LEU A 218 2.71 2.47 8.32
CA LEU A 218 1.50 2.70 7.52
C LEU A 218 1.75 3.65 6.34
N ASN A 219 2.47 4.77 6.57
CA ASN A 219 2.78 5.71 5.50
C ASN A 219 3.75 5.10 4.47
N THR A 220 4.78 4.38 4.93
CA THR A 220 5.71 3.69 4.03
C THR A 220 5.00 2.65 3.16
N ASP A 221 4.07 1.90 3.75
CA ASP A 221 3.26 0.88 3.08
C ASP A 221 2.25 1.50 2.11
N LEU A 222 1.60 2.60 2.49
CA LEU A 222 0.69 3.35 1.62
C LEU A 222 1.41 3.91 0.40
N GLU A 223 2.56 4.57 0.61
CA GLU A 223 3.37 5.10 -0.49
C GLU A 223 3.88 3.98 -1.40
N PHE A 224 4.26 2.83 -0.83
CA PHE A 224 4.63 1.64 -1.59
C PHE A 224 3.46 1.11 -2.44
N GLY A 225 2.29 0.96 -1.83
CA GLY A 225 1.08 0.53 -2.54
C GLY A 225 0.69 1.46 -3.69
N ILE A 226 0.78 2.78 -3.48
CA ILE A 226 0.53 3.79 -4.53
C ILE A 226 1.51 3.63 -5.69
N ARG A 227 2.81 3.50 -5.40
CA ARG A 227 3.84 3.32 -6.44
C ARG A 227 3.62 2.03 -7.23
N ALA A 228 3.39 0.91 -6.55
CA ALA A 228 3.17 -0.39 -7.17
C ALA A 228 1.92 -0.39 -8.06
N PHE A 229 0.81 0.20 -7.60
CA PHE A 229 -0.41 0.32 -8.40
C PHE A 229 -0.21 1.21 -9.65
N ASN A 230 0.47 2.35 -9.51
CA ASN A 230 0.74 3.23 -10.65
C ASN A 230 1.64 2.55 -11.69
N GLN A 231 2.66 1.80 -11.25
CA GLN A 231 3.50 1.01 -12.13
C GLN A 231 2.71 -0.07 -12.86
N PHE A 232 1.84 -0.79 -12.14
CA PHE A 232 0.92 -1.77 -12.72
C PHE A 232 0.01 -1.14 -13.79
N SER A 233 -0.61 0.00 -13.48
CA SER A 233 -1.52 0.68 -14.42
C SER A 233 -0.80 1.04 -15.71
N GLN A 234 0.42 1.59 -15.63
CA GLN A 234 1.20 1.93 -16.82
C GLN A 234 1.54 0.69 -17.66
N LYS A 235 1.99 -0.39 -17.00
CA LYS A 235 2.34 -1.64 -17.70
C LYS A 235 1.14 -2.29 -18.36
N LEU A 236 -0.01 -2.26 -17.69
CA LEU A 236 -1.25 -2.79 -18.27
C LEU A 236 -1.66 -1.98 -19.50
N ASP A 237 -1.61 -0.65 -19.42
CA ASP A 237 -1.91 0.24 -20.54
C ASP A 237 -0.97 -0.03 -21.74
N ASP A 238 0.34 -0.18 -21.47
CA ASP A 238 1.34 -0.48 -22.51
C ASP A 238 1.11 -1.85 -23.16
N ALA A 239 0.76 -2.87 -22.36
CA ALA A 239 0.55 -4.23 -22.82
C ALA A 239 -0.77 -4.40 -23.60
N VAL A 240 -1.80 -3.65 -23.21
CA VAL A 240 -3.10 -3.58 -23.91
C VAL A 240 -3.01 -2.69 -25.16
N GLY A 241 -2.17 -1.65 -25.12
CA GLY A 241 -2.06 -0.63 -26.16
C GLY A 241 -3.14 0.45 -26.08
N ASP A 242 -3.84 0.57 -24.95
CA ASP A 242 -4.86 1.59 -24.67
C ASP A 242 -4.97 1.86 -23.16
N VAL A 243 -5.57 2.98 -22.78
CA VAL A 243 -5.76 3.37 -21.38
C VAL A 243 -6.83 2.51 -20.72
N THR A 244 -6.47 1.88 -19.62
CA THR A 244 -7.36 1.02 -18.83
C THR A 244 -7.94 1.75 -17.60
N PRO A 245 -9.13 1.36 -17.11
CA PRO A 245 -9.70 1.94 -15.89
C PRO A 245 -8.84 1.72 -14.63
N SER A 246 -8.33 2.83 -14.08
CA SER A 246 -7.53 2.85 -12.84
C SER A 246 -7.96 3.92 -11.83
N SER A 247 -8.96 4.73 -12.19
CA SER A 247 -9.25 5.98 -11.46
C SER A 247 -9.92 5.81 -10.10
N TYR A 248 -10.64 4.71 -9.84
CA TYR A 248 -11.31 4.50 -8.56
C TYR A 248 -10.29 4.18 -7.47
N ILE A 249 -9.34 3.29 -7.76
CA ILE A 249 -8.26 2.93 -6.83
C ILE A 249 -7.35 4.13 -6.59
N SER A 250 -6.87 4.80 -7.65
CA SER A 250 -5.96 5.95 -7.47
C SER A 250 -6.62 7.06 -6.63
N LYS A 251 -7.87 7.45 -6.94
CA LYS A 251 -8.60 8.43 -6.13
C LYS A 251 -8.83 7.96 -4.69
N LYS A 252 -9.08 6.67 -4.46
CA LYS A 252 -9.26 6.13 -3.11
C LYS A 252 -7.96 6.22 -2.31
N LEU A 253 -6.83 5.83 -2.90
CA LEU A 253 -5.51 5.95 -2.27
C LEU A 253 -5.14 7.41 -1.99
N ASP A 254 -5.39 8.32 -2.92
CA ASP A 254 -5.17 9.76 -2.72
C ASP A 254 -6.02 10.33 -1.57
N SER A 255 -7.29 9.88 -1.48
CA SER A 255 -8.20 10.30 -0.41
C SER A 255 -7.75 9.77 0.95
N ILE A 256 -7.30 8.51 1.02
CA ILE A 256 -6.75 7.90 2.23
C ILE A 256 -5.48 8.64 2.67
N HIS A 257 -4.56 8.88 1.73
CA HIS A 257 -3.32 9.61 2.01
C HIS A 257 -3.59 11.04 2.51
N SER A 258 -4.58 11.71 1.92
CA SER A 258 -5.02 13.04 2.36
C SER A 258 -5.67 13.01 3.75
N ALA A 259 -6.47 11.99 4.05
CA ALA A 259 -7.03 11.79 5.38
C ALA A 259 -5.95 11.54 6.43
N LEU A 260 -4.94 10.73 6.12
CA LEU A 260 -3.82 10.48 7.02
C LEU A 260 -3.03 11.76 7.32
N LYS A 261 -2.76 12.58 6.30
CA LYS A 261 -2.16 13.92 6.47
C LYS A 261 -2.99 14.82 7.38
N HIS A 262 -4.31 14.84 7.18
CA HIS A 262 -5.22 15.65 8.00
C HIS A 262 -5.27 15.17 9.45
N LEU A 263 -5.37 13.86 9.68
CA LEU A 263 -5.43 13.25 11.02
C LEU A 263 -4.14 13.47 11.81
N LEU A 264 -2.98 13.39 11.15
CA LEU A 264 -1.69 13.48 11.81
C LEU A 264 -1.17 14.92 11.96
N GLY A 265 -1.56 15.84 11.08
CA GLY A 265 -1.06 17.22 11.09
C GLY A 265 0.46 17.25 11.12
N ASP A 266 1.05 17.96 12.08
CA ASP A 266 2.51 18.07 12.24
C ASP A 266 3.20 16.71 12.50
N ARG A 267 2.50 15.73 13.09
CA ARG A 267 3.06 14.37 13.30
C ARG A 267 3.33 13.64 11.99
N PHE A 268 2.71 14.05 10.89
CA PHE A 268 2.94 13.44 9.57
C PHE A 268 4.38 13.65 9.09
N GLN A 269 5.02 14.77 9.46
CA GLN A 269 6.36 15.16 8.99
C GLN A 269 7.48 14.87 10.00
N ALA A 270 7.17 14.21 11.13
CA ALA A 270 8.16 13.97 12.17
C ALA A 270 9.39 13.21 11.60
N PRO A 271 10.63 13.71 11.80
CA PRO A 271 11.82 13.10 11.23
C PRO A 271 11.94 11.62 11.61
N LYS A 272 12.40 10.79 10.67
CA LYS A 272 12.89 9.45 10.99
C LYS A 272 14.04 9.61 11.98
N GLU A 273 13.83 9.24 13.25
CA GLU A 273 14.96 9.01 14.13
C GLU A 273 15.80 7.90 13.52
N VAL A 274 17.03 8.25 13.12
CA VAL A 274 18.01 7.29 12.62
C VAL A 274 18.40 6.46 13.83
N ILE A 275 17.94 5.21 13.88
CA ILE A 275 18.44 4.23 14.84
C ILE A 275 19.85 3.88 14.36
N GLU A 276 20.86 4.50 14.96
CA GLU A 276 22.25 4.05 14.81
C GLU A 276 22.36 2.68 15.48
N GLU A 277 22.41 1.62 14.66
CA GLU A 277 22.85 0.30 15.10
C GLU A 277 24.31 0.43 15.56
N ALA A 278 24.52 0.40 16.87
CA ALA A 278 25.84 0.36 17.46
C ALA A 278 26.47 -1.01 17.19
N ASP A 279 27.24 -1.08 16.10
CA ASP A 279 28.05 -2.25 15.77
C ASP A 279 29.16 -2.39 16.82
N MET A 280 29.05 -3.42 17.65
CA MET A 280 30.12 -3.91 18.51
C MET A 280 31.02 -4.81 17.68
N GLU A 281 32.18 -4.32 17.22
CA GLU A 281 33.28 -5.23 16.90
C GLU A 281 34.69 -4.64 17.08
N SER A 282 35.57 -5.60 17.31
CA SER A 282 36.87 -5.59 17.99
C SER A 282 38.05 -4.98 17.21
N ASN A 283 39.04 -4.51 17.99
CA ASN A 283 40.41 -4.12 17.62
C ASN A 283 41.13 -5.05 16.60
N GLU A 284 41.79 -4.45 15.59
CA GLU A 284 43.27 -4.37 15.50
C GLU A 284 43.74 -3.35 14.42
N PRO A 285 44.97 -2.81 14.51
CA PRO A 285 45.34 -1.57 13.83
C PRO A 285 46.07 -1.81 12.50
N THR A 286 45.76 -1.03 11.47
CA THR A 286 46.71 -0.75 10.39
C THR A 286 46.53 0.67 9.88
N THR A 287 47.51 1.51 10.21
CA THR A 287 47.79 2.80 9.58
C THR A 287 48.16 2.61 8.11
N VAL A 288 47.47 3.27 7.16
CA VAL A 288 48.03 4.32 6.29
C VAL A 288 46.91 5.23 5.75
N THR A 289 47.18 6.52 5.86
CA THR A 289 46.53 7.74 5.37
C THR A 289 46.00 7.76 3.93
N SER A 290 44.77 8.24 3.76
CA SER A 290 44.33 9.06 2.62
C SER A 290 43.14 9.95 3.02
N GLN A 291 43.36 11.26 2.91
CA GLN A 291 42.43 12.33 3.27
C GLN A 291 41.39 12.52 2.17
N SER A 292 40.12 12.45 2.56
CA SER A 292 39.01 13.22 1.99
C SER A 292 37.97 13.39 3.10
N ALA A 293 38.18 14.40 3.95
CA ALA A 293 37.26 14.75 5.01
C ALA A 293 36.11 15.56 4.43
N ASN A 294 34.90 15.07 4.69
CA ASN A 294 33.64 15.72 4.46
C ASN A 294 33.62 17.09 5.16
N ASN A 295 33.50 18.17 4.38
CA ASN A 295 33.54 19.55 4.87
C ASN A 295 32.25 19.97 5.61
N SER A 296 31.28 19.06 5.77
CA SER A 296 29.97 19.35 6.35
C SER A 296 29.97 19.24 7.88
N GLU A 297 30.81 18.37 8.47
CA GLU A 297 30.86 18.14 9.92
C GLU A 297 31.81 19.12 10.66
N LEU A 298 32.76 19.73 9.94
CA LEU A 298 33.65 20.76 10.48
C LEU A 298 32.98 22.14 10.65
N LEU A 299 31.86 22.38 9.96
CA LEU A 299 31.10 23.62 10.08
C LEU A 299 30.28 23.67 11.37
N ILE A 300 29.80 22.54 11.86
CA ILE A 300 28.95 22.46 13.07
C ILE A 300 29.80 22.39 14.34
N THR A 301 31.00 21.80 14.27
CA THR A 301 31.88 21.58 15.43
C THR A 301 32.71 22.80 15.84
N ASN A 302 32.85 23.81 14.99
CA ASN A 302 33.65 25.02 15.27
C ASN A 302 32.84 26.29 15.61
N MET A 303 31.51 26.21 15.71
CA MET A 303 30.68 27.35 16.10
C MET A 303 30.60 27.46 17.63
N GLN A 304 31.61 28.05 18.25
CA GLN A 304 31.68 28.18 19.72
C GLN A 304 30.99 29.44 20.26
N SER A 305 30.53 30.35 19.41
CA SER A 305 29.76 31.52 19.86
C SER A 305 28.74 32.03 18.82
N ARG A 306 27.68 32.64 19.35
CA ARG A 306 26.61 33.28 18.57
C ARG A 306 27.15 34.39 17.67
N GLU A 307 28.16 35.12 18.13
CA GLU A 307 28.82 36.19 17.37
C GLU A 307 29.54 35.65 16.12
N GLN A 308 30.19 34.48 16.20
CA GLN A 308 30.83 33.84 15.03
C GLN A 308 29.81 33.35 14.01
N ALA A 309 28.67 32.83 14.48
CA ALA A 309 27.56 32.43 13.61
C ALA A 309 27.00 33.60 12.80
N ILE A 310 26.86 34.77 13.44
CA ILE A 310 26.37 35.98 12.79
C ILE A 310 27.38 36.49 11.76
N GLU A 311 28.68 36.46 12.06
CA GLU A 311 29.72 36.90 11.10
C GLU A 311 29.78 36.00 9.86
N GLN A 312 29.56 34.69 10.00
CA GLN A 312 29.49 33.75 8.87
C GLN A 312 28.21 33.95 8.05
N LEU A 313 27.05 34.19 8.69
CA LEU A 313 25.82 34.53 7.97
C LEU A 313 25.97 35.83 7.17
N GLN A 314 26.70 36.81 7.72
CA GLN A 314 27.02 38.05 7.01
C GLN A 314 27.85 37.79 5.74
N LYS A 315 28.89 36.96 5.83
CA LYS A 315 29.74 36.58 4.68
C LYS A 315 28.97 35.81 3.60
N VAL A 316 28.02 34.97 4.02
CA VAL A 316 27.14 34.25 3.08
C VAL A 316 26.17 35.22 2.40
N ALA A 317 25.58 36.16 3.13
CA ALA A 317 24.70 37.19 2.55
C ALA A 317 25.45 38.10 1.56
N ASP A 318 26.67 38.52 1.87
CA ASP A 318 27.50 39.33 0.97
C ASP A 318 27.86 38.56 -0.31
N PHE A 319 28.13 37.26 -0.21
CA PHE A 319 28.36 36.39 -1.36
C PHE A 319 27.11 36.28 -2.27
N PHE A 320 25.91 36.12 -1.70
CA PHE A 320 24.67 36.11 -2.49
C PHE A 320 24.35 37.46 -3.12
N ARG A 321 24.73 38.57 -2.47
CA ARG A 321 24.55 39.91 -3.01
C ARG A 321 25.48 40.21 -4.20
N GLU A 322 26.67 39.61 -4.25
CA GLU A 322 27.58 39.67 -5.40
C GLU A 322 27.23 38.68 -6.52
N SER A 323 26.77 37.47 -6.18
CA SER A 323 26.51 36.40 -7.16
C SER A 323 25.09 36.43 -7.75
N GLU A 324 24.09 36.87 -6.97
CA GLU A 324 22.68 36.88 -7.36
C GLU A 324 21.94 38.12 -6.82
N PRO A 325 22.16 39.32 -7.41
CA PRO A 325 21.67 40.60 -6.88
C PRO A 325 20.14 40.79 -6.89
N HIS A 326 19.37 39.82 -7.40
CA HIS A 326 17.91 39.82 -7.40
C HIS A 326 17.29 38.67 -6.58
N SER A 327 18.08 37.95 -5.80
CA SER A 327 17.58 36.94 -4.87
C SER A 327 16.95 37.61 -3.62
N PRO A 328 15.79 37.15 -3.12
CA PRO A 328 15.09 37.74 -1.98
C PRO A 328 15.80 37.54 -0.63
N VAL A 329 16.96 36.87 -0.62
CA VAL A 329 17.80 36.61 0.57
C VAL A 329 18.93 37.66 0.71
N SER A 330 19.16 38.50 -0.31
CA SER A 330 20.19 39.57 -0.31
C SER A 330 19.78 40.85 0.41
#